data_AF-A0A2P8FIK8-F1
#
_entry.id   AF-A0A2P8FIK8-F1
#
_cell.length_a   1.000
_cell.length_b   1.000
_cell.length_c   1.000
_cell.angle_alpha   90.00
_cell.angle_beta   90.00
_cell.angle_gamma   90.00
#
_symmetry.space_group_name_H-M   'P 1'
#
loop_
_entity.id
_entity.type
_entity.pdbx_description
1 polymer ?
#
loop_
_entity_poly.entity_id
_entity_poly.type
_entity_poly.pdbx_seq_one_letter_code
_entity_poly.pdbx_strand_id
1 'polypeptide(L)'
;MTSSSLKKWLPGILFLSAQVINTLYELTQDTRTISWAPHTTQVFYRIDAFQNGVTWDQHTLEARYGLAQTQWEAHAPGNLRRLVASVEAHAPTHPDSVVISYRRNGAPEQTYLWKASR
;
A
#
# COMPACT_ATOMS: atom_id res chain seq x y z
N MET A 1 33.36 -5.70 35.17
CA MET A 1 31.97 -6.11 35.42
C MET A 1 31.90 -7.62 35.33
N THR A 2 31.56 -8.28 36.43
CA THR A 2 31.68 -9.72 36.62
C THR A 2 30.64 -10.49 35.78
N SER A 3 31.06 -11.62 35.19
CA SER A 3 30.26 -12.57 34.38
C SER A 3 28.85 -12.88 34.94
N SER A 4 28.67 -12.77 36.26
CA SER A 4 27.39 -12.94 36.96
C SER A 4 26.31 -11.91 36.59
N SER A 5 26.67 -10.63 36.48
CA SER A 5 25.70 -9.57 36.15
C SER A 5 25.22 -9.71 34.72
N LEU A 6 26.10 -10.09 33.80
CA LEU A 6 25.79 -10.27 32.39
C LEU A 6 24.77 -11.40 32.17
N LYS A 7 24.87 -12.50 32.93
CA LYS A 7 23.90 -13.62 32.90
C LYS A 7 22.51 -13.22 33.40
N LYS A 8 22.42 -12.32 34.38
CA LYS A 8 21.12 -11.82 34.90
C LYS A 8 20.38 -10.96 33.88
N TRP A 9 21.12 -10.15 33.13
CA TRP A 9 20.55 -9.27 32.10
C TRP A 9 20.36 -9.96 30.75
N LEU A 10 21.01 -11.12 30.53
CA LEU A 10 20.98 -11.84 29.26
C LEU A 10 19.55 -12.11 28.73
N PRO A 11 18.57 -12.56 29.54
CA PRO A 11 17.21 -12.76 29.04
C PRO A 11 16.53 -11.46 28.60
N GLY A 12 16.75 -10.37 29.34
CA GLY A 12 16.20 -9.05 29.01
C GLY A 12 16.84 -8.45 27.76
N ILE A 13 18.15 -8.63 27.60
CA ILE A 13 18.87 -8.22 26.39
C ILE A 13 18.38 -9.03 25.18
N LEU A 14 18.25 -10.36 25.31
CA LEU A 14 17.73 -11.22 24.24
C LEU A 14 16.29 -10.84 23.87
N PHE A 15 15.44 -10.54 24.85
CA PHE A 15 14.08 -10.08 24.60
C PHE A 15 14.07 -8.75 23.83
N LEU A 16 14.82 -7.75 24.29
CA LEU A 16 14.91 -6.46 23.61
C LEU A 16 15.50 -6.58 22.21
N SER A 17 16.54 -7.41 22.03
CA SER A 17 17.10 -7.70 20.71
C SER A 17 16.08 -8.38 19.79
N ALA A 18 15.28 -9.32 20.30
CA ALA A 18 14.20 -9.94 19.52
C ALA A 18 13.12 -8.93 19.13
N GLN A 19 12.75 -8.00 20.03
CA GLN A 19 11.79 -6.93 19.72
C GLN A 19 12.33 -5.98 18.65
N VAL A 20 13.61 -5.60 18.72
CA VAL A 20 14.26 -4.75 17.71
C VAL A 20 14.32 -5.47 16.37
N ILE A 21 14.72 -6.74 16.34
CA ILE A 21 14.74 -7.55 15.11
C ILE A 21 13.35 -7.67 14.52
N ASN A 22 12.32 -7.93 15.34
CA ASN A 22 10.94 -8.02 14.87
C ASN A 22 10.46 -6.68 14.30
N THR A 23 10.77 -5.57 14.96
CA THR A 23 10.42 -4.22 14.47
C THR A 23 11.12 -3.90 13.15
N LEU A 24 12.42 -4.21 13.04
CA LEU A 24 13.17 -4.03 11.79
C LEU A 24 12.63 -4.94 10.69
N TYR A 25 12.28 -6.19 11.01
CA TYR A 25 11.66 -7.12 10.09
C TYR A 25 10.32 -6.62 9.58
N GLU A 26 9.44 -6.14 10.46
CA GLU A 26 8.16 -5.52 10.12
C GLU A 26 8.33 -4.23 9.29
N LEU A 27 9.37 -3.42 9.55
CA LEU A 27 9.71 -2.25 8.74
C LEU A 27 10.22 -2.63 7.34
N THR A 28 10.87 -3.79 7.20
CA THR A 28 11.31 -4.31 5.89
C THR A 28 10.20 -5.05 5.15
N GLN A 29 9.14 -5.47 5.84
CA GLN A 29 7.95 -5.95 5.17
C GLN A 29 7.26 -4.76 4.51
N ASP A 30 6.84 -4.96 3.26
CA ASP A 30 6.06 -3.98 2.52
C ASP A 30 4.76 -3.73 3.29
N THR A 31 4.73 -2.65 4.07
CA THR A 31 3.63 -2.24 4.97
C THR A 31 2.31 -2.03 4.24
N ARG A 32 2.31 -2.13 2.90
CA ARG A 32 1.12 -2.35 2.09
C ARG A 32 0.32 -3.56 2.57
N THR A 33 0.97 -4.64 2.98
CA THR A 33 0.29 -5.87 3.46
C THR A 33 -0.19 -5.80 4.92
N ILE A 34 0.27 -4.83 5.72
CA ILE A 34 -0.24 -4.58 7.09
C ILE A 34 -1.50 -3.71 6.98
N SER A 35 -2.54 -4.28 6.39
CA SER A 35 -3.88 -3.72 6.44
C SER A 35 -4.54 -4.25 7.72
N TRP A 36 -4.99 -3.35 8.60
CA TRP A 36 -5.80 -3.70 9.78
C TRP A 36 -7.20 -4.21 9.38
N ALA A 37 -7.51 -4.21 8.08
CA ALA A 37 -8.70 -4.86 7.58
C ALA A 37 -8.47 -6.38 7.60
N PRO A 38 -9.40 -7.16 8.16
CA PRO A 38 -9.25 -8.60 8.27
C PRO A 38 -8.94 -9.20 6.88
N HIS A 39 -8.04 -10.19 6.82
CA HIS A 39 -7.67 -10.96 5.61
C HIS A 39 -8.87 -11.60 4.85
N THR A 40 -10.10 -11.32 5.27
CA THR A 40 -11.36 -11.71 4.64
C THR A 40 -11.79 -10.78 3.51
N THR A 41 -11.12 -9.64 3.30
CA THR A 41 -11.47 -8.68 2.24
C THR A 41 -10.40 -8.68 1.14
N GLN A 42 -10.73 -9.32 0.03
CA GLN A 42 -9.96 -9.29 -1.21
C GLN A 42 -10.58 -8.25 -2.14
N VAL A 43 -9.74 -7.37 -2.68
CA VAL A 43 -10.14 -6.33 -3.63
C VAL A 43 -9.37 -6.51 -4.91
N PHE A 44 -10.10 -6.75 -6.00
CA PHE A 44 -9.57 -6.60 -7.36
C PHE A 44 -9.71 -5.14 -7.74
N TYR A 45 -8.69 -4.56 -8.37
CA TYR A 45 -8.77 -3.18 -8.82
C TYR A 45 -8.05 -2.99 -10.16
N ARG A 46 -8.45 -1.94 -10.87
CA ARG A 46 -7.82 -1.41 -12.08
C ARG A 46 -7.76 0.11 -11.95
N ILE A 47 -6.61 0.69 -12.30
CA ILE A 47 -6.41 2.13 -12.27
C ILE A 47 -6.15 2.60 -13.69
N ASP A 48 -7.01 3.45 -14.22
CA ASP A 48 -6.88 4.03 -15.55
C ASP A 48 -6.68 5.54 -15.39
N ALA A 49 -5.51 6.07 -15.78
CA ALA A 49 -5.25 7.52 -15.77
C ALA A 49 -5.36 8.09 -17.18
N PHE A 50 -5.87 9.32 -17.27
CA PHE A 50 -6.13 10.01 -18.53
C PHE A 50 -5.47 11.37 -18.53
N GLN A 51 -4.78 11.70 -19.63
CA GLN A 51 -4.22 13.01 -19.88
C GLN A 51 -4.57 13.45 -21.31
N ASN A 52 -5.22 14.60 -21.43
CA ASN A 52 -5.77 15.15 -22.68
C ASN A 52 -6.62 14.15 -23.46
N GLY A 53 -7.38 13.30 -22.76
CA GLY A 53 -8.21 12.25 -23.36
C GLY A 53 -7.44 10.99 -23.79
N VAL A 54 -6.13 10.92 -23.57
CA VAL A 54 -5.29 9.75 -23.85
C VAL A 54 -5.10 8.96 -22.55
N THR A 55 -5.39 7.66 -22.60
CA THR A 55 -5.13 6.74 -21.48
C THR A 55 -3.64 6.47 -21.36
N TRP A 56 -3.13 6.47 -20.14
CA TRP A 56 -1.75 6.09 -19.86
C TRP A 56 -1.53 4.58 -20.05
N ASP A 57 -0.31 4.21 -20.43
CA ASP A 57 0.07 2.82 -20.52
C ASP A 57 0.17 2.17 -19.13
N GLN A 58 -0.06 0.86 -19.10
CA GLN A 58 -0.05 0.09 -17.86
C GLN A 58 1.29 0.22 -17.12
N HIS A 59 2.42 0.21 -17.82
CA HIS A 59 3.72 0.25 -17.16
C HIS A 59 3.95 1.59 -16.44
N THR A 60 3.58 2.71 -17.06
CA THR A 60 3.64 4.04 -16.45
C THR A 60 2.72 4.15 -15.23
N LEU A 61 1.53 3.57 -15.29
CA LEU A 61 0.58 3.53 -14.18
C LEU A 61 1.14 2.74 -12.98
N GLU A 62 1.65 1.54 -13.24
CA GLU A 62 2.23 0.68 -12.21
C GLU A 62 3.47 1.33 -11.58
N ALA A 63 4.31 1.99 -12.38
CA ALA A 63 5.47 2.73 -11.88
C ALA A 63 5.08 3.92 -11.00
N ARG A 64 4.01 4.65 -11.35
CA ARG A 64 3.55 5.83 -10.61
C ARG A 64 2.90 5.49 -9.27
N TYR A 65 1.98 4.53 -9.28
CA TYR A 65 1.27 4.12 -8.06
C TYR A 65 2.03 3.04 -7.27
N GLY A 66 3.07 2.47 -7.87
CA GLY A 66 3.87 1.40 -7.29
C GLY A 66 3.09 0.10 -7.10
N LEU A 67 2.03 -0.11 -7.87
CA LEU A 67 1.05 -1.19 -7.70
C LEU A 67 0.92 -1.97 -9.01
N ALA A 68 1.00 -3.29 -8.96
CA ALA A 68 0.87 -4.13 -10.15
C ALA A 68 -0.61 -4.39 -10.46
N GLN A 69 -1.07 -4.10 -11.67
CA GLN A 69 -2.49 -4.23 -12.06
C GLN A 69 -2.88 -5.67 -12.43
N THR A 70 -2.31 -6.65 -11.74
CA THR A 70 -2.38 -8.04 -12.17
C THR A 70 -3.39 -8.87 -11.38
N GLN A 71 -3.70 -8.57 -10.11
CA GLN A 71 -4.42 -9.54 -9.24
C GLN A 71 -5.22 -8.92 -8.08
N TRP A 72 -5.92 -9.81 -7.35
CA TRP A 72 -6.59 -9.52 -6.09
C TRP A 72 -5.59 -9.12 -5.00
N GLU A 73 -5.77 -7.94 -4.41
CA GLU A 73 -5.00 -7.48 -3.26
C GLU A 73 -5.83 -7.55 -1.96
N ALA A 74 -5.17 -7.90 -0.86
CA ALA A 74 -5.79 -7.97 0.45
C ALA A 74 -5.86 -6.57 1.11
N HIS A 75 -6.68 -5.66 0.58
CA HIS A 75 -6.74 -4.27 1.05
C HIS A 75 -8.17 -3.74 1.24
N ALA A 76 -8.29 -2.70 2.07
CA ALA A 76 -9.51 -1.89 2.18
C ALA A 76 -9.60 -0.89 1.01
N PRO A 77 -10.76 -0.70 0.36
CA PRO A 77 -10.93 0.20 -0.80
C PRO A 77 -10.61 1.67 -0.50
N GLY A 78 -10.69 2.09 0.77
CA GLY A 78 -10.26 3.42 1.20
C GLY A 78 -8.76 3.67 1.01
N ASN A 79 -7.93 2.62 1.02
CA ASN A 79 -6.49 2.74 0.82
C ASN A 79 -6.16 3.09 -0.63
N LEU A 80 -6.85 2.50 -1.62
CA LEU A 80 -6.63 2.81 -3.04
C LEU A 80 -6.97 4.26 -3.37
N ARG A 81 -8.11 4.77 -2.87
CA ARG A 81 -8.50 6.17 -3.07
C ARG A 81 -7.52 7.14 -2.42
N ARG A 82 -7.08 6.83 -1.19
CA ARG A 82 -6.08 7.63 -0.47
C ARG A 82 -4.72 7.59 -1.15
N LEU A 83 -4.32 6.44 -1.69
CA LEU A 83 -3.08 6.30 -2.46
C LEU A 83 -3.10 7.21 -3.67
N VAL A 84 -4.13 7.12 -4.52
CA VAL A 84 -4.25 7.98 -5.70
C VAL A 84 -4.28 9.45 -5.28
N ALA A 85 -5.10 9.83 -4.30
CA ALA A 85 -5.13 11.21 -3.83
C ALA A 85 -3.77 11.70 -3.28
N SER A 86 -3.02 10.84 -2.58
CA SER A 86 -1.71 11.18 -2.01
C SER A 86 -0.63 11.30 -3.07
N VAL A 87 -0.56 10.35 -4.01
CA VAL A 87 0.40 10.36 -5.12
C VAL A 87 0.14 11.57 -6.00
N GLU A 88 -1.13 11.80 -6.34
CA GLU A 88 -1.52 12.94 -7.16
C GLU A 88 -1.42 14.28 -6.44
N ALA A 89 -1.37 14.34 -5.11
CA ALA A 89 -1.12 15.61 -4.41
C ALA A 89 0.34 16.08 -4.47
N HIS A 90 1.30 15.17 -4.73
CA HIS A 90 2.74 15.46 -4.63
C HIS A 90 3.50 15.28 -5.95
N ALA A 91 2.85 14.77 -7.00
CA ALA A 91 3.49 14.50 -8.27
C ALA A 91 3.59 15.77 -9.16
N PRO A 92 4.71 15.98 -9.88
CA PRO A 92 4.93 17.19 -10.69
C PRO A 92 4.12 17.24 -11.99
N THR A 93 3.57 16.12 -12.45
CA THR A 93 2.77 16.00 -13.67
C THR A 93 1.48 15.26 -13.36
N HIS A 94 0.34 15.95 -13.35
CA HIS A 94 -0.96 15.31 -13.08
C HIS A 94 -1.60 14.78 -14.36
N PRO A 95 -2.20 13.58 -14.34
CA PRO A 95 -3.26 13.24 -15.27
C PRO A 95 -4.47 14.16 -15.00
N ASP A 96 -5.29 14.42 -16.02
CA ASP A 96 -6.52 15.20 -15.88
C ASP A 96 -7.53 14.47 -15.00
N SER A 97 -7.55 13.14 -15.11
CA SER A 97 -8.42 12.28 -14.31
C SER A 97 -7.84 10.90 -14.12
N VAL A 98 -8.22 10.26 -13.01
CA VAL A 98 -7.87 8.88 -12.68
C VAL A 98 -9.16 8.15 -12.32
N VAL A 99 -9.42 7.05 -13.02
CA VAL A 99 -10.54 6.16 -12.78
C VAL A 99 -10.02 4.93 -12.04
N ILE A 100 -10.62 4.63 -10.89
CA ILE A 100 -10.33 3.44 -10.11
C ILE A 100 -11.56 2.54 -10.19
N SER A 101 -11.45 1.44 -10.92
CA SER A 101 -12.44 0.37 -10.88
C SER A 101 -12.03 -0.65 -9.83
N TYR A 102 -12.92 -1.06 -8.94
CA TYR A 102 -12.62 -2.05 -7.92
C TYR A 102 -13.81 -2.95 -7.60
N ARG A 103 -13.51 -4.20 -7.22
CA ARG A 103 -14.47 -5.22 -6.83
C ARG A 103 -14.02 -5.87 -5.53
N ARG A 104 -14.95 -6.10 -4.60
CA ARG A 104 -14.69 -6.77 -3.31
C ARG A 104 -15.34 -8.15 -3.26
N ASN A 105 -14.59 -9.21 -2.98
CA ASN A 105 -15.14 -10.57 -2.70
C ASN A 105 -16.28 -11.01 -3.66
N GLY A 106 -16.18 -10.72 -4.96
CA GLY A 106 -17.21 -11.08 -5.95
C GLY A 106 -18.45 -10.17 -6.01
N ALA A 107 -18.50 -9.08 -5.24
CA ALA A 107 -19.53 -8.04 -5.33
C ALA A 107 -19.53 -7.34 -6.71
N PRO A 108 -20.54 -6.52 -7.03
CA PRO A 108 -20.51 -5.70 -8.24
C PRO A 108 -19.28 -4.78 -8.27
N GLU A 109 -18.75 -4.56 -9.48
CA GLU A 109 -17.68 -3.60 -9.70
C GLU A 109 -18.17 -2.18 -9.38
N GLN A 110 -17.33 -1.43 -8.66
CA GLN A 110 -17.56 -0.04 -8.31
C GLN A 110 -16.47 0.82 -8.94
N THR A 111 -16.85 2.01 -9.37
CA THR A 111 -15.91 2.94 -9.99
C THR A 111 -15.82 4.21 -9.16
N TYR A 112 -14.59 4.70 -8.97
CA TYR A 112 -14.29 5.98 -8.37
C TYR A 112 -13.54 6.84 -9.37
N LEU A 113 -13.95 8.10 -9.48
CA LEU A 113 -13.31 9.08 -10.36
C LEU A 113 -12.61 10.13 -9.51
N TRP A 114 -11.29 10.20 -9.64
CA TRP A 114 -10.49 11.33 -9.19
C TRP A 114 -10.28 12.28 -10.37
N LYS A 115 -10.35 13.58 -10.10
CA LYS A 115 -10.06 14.65 -11.07
C LYS A 115 -9.04 15.58 -10.48
N ALA A 116 -8.12 16.06 -11.30
CA ALA A 116 -7.23 17.13 -10.91
C ALA A 116 -8.07 18.37 -10.57
N SER A 117 -7.87 18.91 -9.37
CA SER A 117 -8.36 20.24 -9.03
C SER A 117 -7.59 21.26 -9.88
N ARG A 118 -8.32 22.02 -10.70
CA ARG A 118 -7.76 23.12 -11.51
C ARG A 118 -7.10 24.19 -10.64
#